data_AF-A0A7L4NSN3-F1
#
_entry.id   AF-A0A7L4NSN3-F1
#
_cell.length_a   1.000
_cell.length_b   1.000
_cell.length_c   1.000
_cell.angle_alpha   90.00
_cell.angle_beta   90.00
_cell.angle_gamma   90.00
#
_symmetry.space_group_name_H-M   'P 1'
#
loop_
_entity.id
_entity.type
_entity.pdbx_description
1 polymer ?
#
loop_
_entity_poly.entity_id
_entity_poly.type
_entity_poly.pdbx_seq_one_letter_code
_entity_poly.pdbx_strand_id
1 'polypeptide(L)'
;ALELRTKTVEDVMTPLRDCFMITAEAVLDFNTMSEIMESGYTRIPVFEGDRSNIVDLLFVKDLAFVDPDDCTPLKTITRFYNHPLHFVFNDTKLDAMLEEFKKG
;
A
#
# COMPACT_ATOMS: atom_id res chain seq x y z
N ALA A 1 -25.65 7.07 -6.64
CA ALA A 1 -25.42 8.45 -6.14
C ALA A 1 -25.86 8.61 -4.69
N LEU A 2 -27.10 8.24 -4.32
CA LEU A 2 -27.59 8.39 -2.94
C LEU A 2 -26.80 7.56 -1.91
N GLU A 3 -26.40 6.33 -2.25
CA GLU A 3 -25.67 5.44 -1.32
C GLU A 3 -24.29 5.94 -0.90
N LEU A 4 -23.58 6.69 -1.76
CA LEU A 4 -22.25 7.23 -1.45
C LEU A 4 -22.30 8.32 -0.37
N ARG A 5 -23.47 8.96 -0.20
CA ARG A 5 -23.68 10.00 0.81
C ARG A 5 -24.02 9.43 2.19
N THR A 6 -24.50 8.20 2.25
CA THR A 6 -24.89 7.57 3.52
C THR A 6 -23.81 6.66 4.07
N LYS A 7 -23.15 5.89 3.19
CA LYS A 7 -22.07 4.96 3.54
C LYS A 7 -20.78 5.70 3.94
N THR A 8 -20.02 5.02 4.78
CA THR A 8 -18.71 5.42 5.31
C THR A 8 -17.62 4.50 4.76
N VAL A 9 -16.36 4.88 4.97
CA VAL A 9 -15.20 4.02 4.65
C VAL A 9 -15.33 2.67 5.37
N GLU A 10 -15.75 2.65 6.63
CA GLU A 10 -15.91 1.43 7.42
C GLU A 10 -16.84 0.39 6.75
N ASP A 11 -17.86 0.84 6.03
CA ASP A 11 -18.83 -0.04 5.36
C ASP A 11 -18.23 -0.83 4.18
N VAL A 12 -17.09 -0.39 3.64
CA VAL A 12 -16.46 -0.95 2.43
C VAL A 12 -14.96 -1.24 2.58
N MET A 13 -14.38 -0.96 3.74
CA MET A 13 -12.94 -1.14 3.98
C MET A 13 -12.55 -2.62 4.00
N THR A 14 -11.33 -2.92 3.55
CA THR A 14 -10.70 -4.22 3.79
C THR A 14 -10.09 -4.24 5.19
N PRO A 15 -10.42 -5.22 6.04
CA PRO A 15 -9.81 -5.33 7.36
C PRO A 15 -8.29 -5.50 7.27
N LEU A 16 -7.53 -4.84 8.16
CA LEU A 16 -6.06 -4.86 8.14
C LEU A 16 -5.45 -6.28 8.14
N ARG A 17 -6.11 -7.23 8.83
CA ARG A 17 -5.72 -8.65 8.89
C ARG A 17 -5.77 -9.35 7.52
N ASP A 18 -6.60 -8.87 6.61
CA ASP A 18 -6.82 -9.44 5.29
C ASP A 18 -5.98 -8.70 4.22
N CYS A 19 -5.20 -7.69 4.61
CA CYS A 19 -4.30 -6.96 3.73
C CYS A 19 -2.98 -7.70 3.51
N PHE A 20 -2.59 -7.85 2.25
CA PHE A 20 -1.21 -8.18 1.89
C PHE A 20 -0.32 -6.96 2.12
N MET A 21 0.75 -7.14 2.89
CA MET A 21 1.64 -6.07 3.35
C MET A 21 3.05 -6.62 3.46
N ILE A 22 4.05 -5.74 3.33
CA ILE A 22 5.46 -6.12 3.41
C ILE A 22 6.16 -5.35 4.53
N THR A 23 7.11 -5.99 5.20
CA THR A 23 7.92 -5.33 6.24
C THR A 23 8.92 -4.38 5.60
N ALA A 24 9.18 -3.23 6.23
CA ALA A 24 10.19 -2.28 5.79
C ALA A 24 11.61 -2.89 5.81
N GLU A 25 11.84 -3.94 6.60
CA GLU A 25 13.13 -4.67 6.64
C GLU A 25 13.28 -5.71 5.51
N ALA A 26 12.31 -5.80 4.60
CA ALA A 26 12.36 -6.77 3.51
C ALA A 26 13.49 -6.47 2.54
N VAL A 27 14.00 -7.54 1.93
CA VAL A 27 14.99 -7.50 0.87
C VAL A 27 14.30 -7.93 -0.42
N LEU A 28 14.49 -7.19 -1.50
CA LEU A 28 13.92 -7.48 -2.81
C LEU A 28 14.76 -8.55 -3.50
N ASP A 29 14.74 -9.76 -2.95
CA ASP A 29 15.28 -10.96 -3.56
C ASP A 29 14.23 -11.66 -4.44
N PHE A 30 14.63 -12.74 -5.13
CA PHE A 30 13.73 -13.48 -6.01
C PHE A 30 12.45 -13.94 -5.29
N ASN A 31 12.55 -14.45 -4.07
CA ASN A 31 11.40 -14.97 -3.33
C ASN A 31 10.41 -13.85 -3.00
N THR A 32 10.91 -12.74 -2.45
CA THR A 32 10.09 -11.59 -2.07
C THR A 32 9.45 -10.95 -3.28
N MET A 33 10.19 -10.80 -4.38
CA MET A 33 9.66 -10.28 -5.63
C MET A 33 8.60 -11.21 -6.23
N SER A 34 8.80 -12.53 -6.20
CA SER A 34 7.80 -13.49 -6.62
C SER A 34 6.52 -13.40 -5.78
N GLU A 35 6.64 -13.33 -4.44
CA GLU A 35 5.48 -13.16 -3.55
C GLU A 35 4.69 -11.88 -3.86
N ILE A 36 5.39 -10.76 -4.10
CA ILE A 36 4.78 -9.48 -4.50
C ILE A 36 4.01 -9.63 -5.82
N MET A 37 4.60 -10.28 -6.83
CA MET A 37 3.97 -10.43 -8.15
C MET A 37 2.80 -11.41 -8.11
N GLU A 38 2.91 -12.51 -7.37
CA GLU A 38 1.85 -13.51 -7.19
C GLU A 38 0.65 -12.96 -6.42
N SER A 39 0.87 -12.00 -5.52
CA SER A 39 -0.23 -11.33 -4.80
C SER A 39 -1.19 -10.59 -5.73
N GLY A 40 -0.72 -10.17 -6.92
CA GLY A 40 -1.51 -9.43 -7.91
C GLY A 40 -1.92 -8.01 -7.49
N TYR A 41 -1.37 -7.48 -6.39
CA TYR A 41 -1.69 -6.14 -5.91
C TYR A 41 -0.74 -5.11 -6.50
N THR A 42 -1.28 -3.94 -6.88
CA THR A 42 -0.46 -2.87 -7.47
C THR A 42 0.14 -1.91 -6.44
N ARG A 43 -0.49 -1.81 -5.26
CA ARG A 43 -0.08 -0.94 -4.15
C ARG A 43 -0.04 -1.78 -2.88
N ILE A 44 1.13 -1.86 -2.25
CA ILE A 44 1.37 -2.73 -1.11
C ILE A 44 1.85 -1.86 0.05
N PRO A 45 1.10 -1.78 1.16
CA PRO A 45 1.54 -1.05 2.35
C PRO A 45 2.81 -1.65 2.93
N VAL A 46 3.72 -0.77 3.34
CA VAL A 46 4.98 -1.13 4.00
C VAL A 46 4.89 -0.75 5.47
N PHE A 47 5.13 -1.70 6.36
CA PHE A 47 5.03 -1.49 7.81
C PHE A 47 6.38 -1.69 8.52
N GLU A 48 6.57 -1.03 9.66
CA GLU A 48 7.79 -1.18 10.48
C GLU A 48 7.43 -1.63 11.90
N GLY A 49 7.99 -2.77 12.32
CA GLY A 49 7.66 -3.37 13.62
C GLY A 49 6.24 -3.95 13.64
N ASP A 50 5.28 -3.17 14.13
CA ASP A 50 3.87 -3.58 14.19
C ASP A 50 3.20 -3.40 12.82
N ARG A 51 2.32 -4.34 12.44
CA ARG A 51 1.54 -4.26 11.20
C ARG A 51 0.61 -3.04 11.15
N SER A 52 0.21 -2.49 12.30
CA SER A 52 -0.56 -1.23 12.33
C SER A 52 0.30 0.00 12.06
N ASN A 53 1.62 -0.10 12.15
CA ASN A 53 2.56 0.99 11.91
C ASN A 53 2.96 1.04 10.42
N ILE A 54 2.04 1.51 9.58
CA ILE A 54 2.27 1.71 8.13
C ILE A 54 3.11 2.96 7.94
N VAL A 55 4.30 2.80 7.37
CA VAL A 55 5.31 3.88 7.22
C VAL A 55 5.53 4.30 5.77
N ASP A 56 5.26 3.42 4.80
CA ASP A 56 5.54 3.64 3.39
C ASP A 56 4.51 2.89 2.50
N LEU A 57 4.54 3.18 1.20
CA LEU A 57 3.73 2.49 0.19
C LEU A 57 4.62 2.07 -0.99
N LEU A 58 4.61 0.78 -1.32
CA LEU A 58 5.31 0.24 -2.48
C LEU A 58 4.36 0.16 -3.67
N PHE A 59 4.75 0.70 -4.82
CA PHE A 59 4.08 0.41 -6.09
C PHE A 59 4.86 -0.66 -6.85
N VAL A 60 4.16 -1.68 -7.35
CA VAL A 60 4.82 -2.78 -8.11
C VAL A 60 5.56 -2.26 -9.34
N LYS A 61 5.08 -1.19 -9.97
CA LYS A 61 5.77 -0.56 -11.12
C LYS A 61 7.16 -0.01 -10.78
N ASP A 62 7.42 0.29 -9.51
CA ASP A 62 8.72 0.80 -9.05
C ASP A 62 9.79 -0.29 -9.07
N LEU A 63 9.35 -1.56 -9.09
CA LEU A 63 10.22 -2.72 -9.19
C LEU A 63 10.68 -3.01 -10.62
N ALA A 64 10.21 -2.25 -11.63
CA ALA A 64 10.47 -2.53 -13.05
C ALA A 64 11.96 -2.56 -13.43
N PHE A 65 12.81 -1.85 -12.67
CA PHE A 65 14.25 -1.80 -12.87
C PHE A 65 15.05 -2.38 -11.70
N VAL A 66 14.39 -3.10 -10.79
CA VAL A 66 15.05 -3.75 -9.66
C VAL A 66 15.44 -5.16 -10.09
N ASP A 67 16.73 -5.46 -9.99
CA ASP A 67 17.25 -6.80 -10.21
C ASP A 67 17.13 -7.61 -8.90
N PRO A 68 16.42 -8.76 -8.89
CA PRO A 68 16.37 -9.63 -7.70
C PRO A 68 17.74 -10.18 -7.30
N ASP A 69 18.71 -10.28 -8.21
CA ASP A 69 20.06 -10.77 -7.90
C ASP A 69 20.85 -9.76 -7.06
N ASP A 70 20.51 -8.47 -7.12
CA ASP A 70 21.15 -7.41 -6.31
C ASP A 70 20.73 -7.45 -4.84
N CYS A 71 19.67 -8.19 -4.49
CA CYS A 71 19.12 -8.26 -3.13
C CYS A 71 18.94 -6.86 -2.51
N THR A 72 18.32 -5.94 -3.26
CA THR A 72 18.21 -4.54 -2.85
C THR A 72 17.28 -4.40 -1.63
N PRO A 73 17.68 -3.71 -0.55
CA PRO A 73 16.77 -3.46 0.56
C PRO A 73 15.54 -2.65 0.12
N LEU A 74 14.34 -3.05 0.55
CA LEU A 74 13.09 -2.39 0.18
C LEU A 74 13.10 -0.89 0.56
N LYS A 75 13.69 -0.53 1.71
CA LYS A 75 13.83 0.87 2.15
C LYS A 75 14.51 1.76 1.11
N THR A 76 15.41 1.22 0.29
CA THR A 76 16.08 2.00 -0.77
C THR A 76 15.08 2.43 -1.83
N ILE A 77 14.18 1.53 -2.24
CA ILE A 77 13.13 1.81 -3.23
C ILE A 77 12.08 2.74 -2.65
N THR A 78 11.56 2.46 -1.45
CA THR A 78 10.51 3.30 -0.83
C THR A 78 11.00 4.71 -0.56
N ARG A 79 12.24 4.89 -0.10
CA ARG A 79 12.84 6.23 0.09
C ARG A 79 13.09 6.97 -1.22
N PHE A 80 13.45 6.28 -2.29
CA PHE A 80 13.71 6.90 -3.59
C PHE A 80 12.42 7.46 -4.20
N TYR A 81 11.34 6.67 -4.21
CA TYR A 81 10.07 7.09 -4.79
C TYR A 81 9.21 7.92 -3.83
N ASN A 82 9.29 7.64 -2.52
CA ASN A 82 8.63 8.38 -1.43
C ASN A 82 7.16 8.71 -1.72
N HIS A 83 6.37 7.67 -2.02
CA HIS A 83 4.96 7.84 -2.38
C HIS A 83 4.15 8.42 -1.20
N PRO A 84 3.26 9.39 -1.46
CA PRO A 84 2.45 10.00 -0.41
C PRO A 84 1.48 8.98 0.20
N LEU A 85 1.38 8.99 1.52
CA LEU A 85 0.38 8.23 2.26
C LEU A 85 -0.88 9.06 2.48
N HIS A 86 -2.01 8.52 2.05
CA HIS A 86 -3.33 9.12 2.23
C HIS A 86 -4.03 8.45 3.41
N PHE A 87 -4.12 9.16 4.53
CA PHE A 87 -4.77 8.68 5.74
C PHE A 87 -6.18 9.25 5.86
N VAL A 88 -7.11 8.40 6.27
CA VAL A 88 -8.54 8.72 6.33
C VAL A 88 -9.14 8.12 7.59
N PHE A 89 -10.17 8.78 8.14
CA PHE A 89 -10.91 8.25 9.28
C PHE A 89 -11.99 7.27 8.82
N ASN A 90 -12.32 6.28 9.66
CA ASN A 90 -13.32 5.25 9.37
C ASN A 90 -14.72 5.81 9.11
N ASP A 91 -15.07 6.91 9.78
CA ASP A 91 -16.37 7.60 9.66
C ASP A 91 -16.47 8.51 8.43
N THR A 92 -15.41 8.65 7.64
CA THR A 92 -15.41 9.49 6.44
C THR A 92 -16.43 8.98 5.43
N LYS A 93 -17.22 9.89 4.84
CA LYS A 93 -18.23 9.57 3.83
C LYS A 93 -17.60 9.25 2.48
N LEU A 94 -18.23 8.32 1.74
CA LEU A 94 -17.69 7.83 0.47
C LEU A 94 -17.69 8.89 -0.64
N ASP A 95 -18.56 9.88 -0.59
CA ASP A 95 -18.54 11.01 -1.52
C ASP A 95 -17.32 11.91 -1.29
N ALA A 96 -17.01 12.23 -0.03
CA ALA A 96 -15.78 12.94 0.33
C ALA A 96 -14.52 12.15 -0.07
N MET A 97 -14.48 10.84 0.20
CA MET A 97 -13.39 9.96 -0.22
C MET A 97 -13.20 9.93 -1.74
N LEU A 98 -14.28 9.87 -2.50
CA LEU A 98 -14.20 9.88 -3.96
C LEU A 98 -13.63 11.21 -4.48
N GLU A 99 -13.99 12.33 -3.86
CA GLU A 99 -13.40 13.63 -4.21
C GLU A 99 -11.93 13.73 -3.81
N GLU A 100 -11.49 13.08 -2.72
CA GLU A 100 -10.06 12.97 -2.38
C GLU A 100 -9.30 12.18 -3.44
N PHE A 101 -9.81 11.01 -3.85
CA PHE A 101 -9.19 10.21 -4.91
C PHE A 101 -9.19 10.88 -6.29
N LYS A 102 -10.06 11.86 -6.55
CA LYS A 102 -10.02 12.63 -7.79
C LYS A 102 -8.97 13.73 -7.79
N LYS A 103 -8.55 14.19 -6.61
CA LYS A 103 -7.56 15.26 -6.45
C LYS A 103 -6.13 14.74 -6.54
N GLY A 104 -5.92 13.42 -6.43
CA GLY A 104 -4.62 12.76 -6.46
C GLY A 104 -4.63 11.49 -7.28
#